data_AF-A0A6C0BTD2-F1
#
_entry.id   AF-A0A6C0BTD2-F1
#
_cell.length_a   1.000
_cell.length_b   1.000
_cell.length_c   1.000
_cell.angle_alpha   90.00
_cell.angle_beta   90.00
_cell.angle_gamma   90.00
#
_symmetry.space_group_name_H-M   'P 1'
#
loop_
_entity.id
_entity.type
_entity.pdbx_description
1 polymer ?
#
loop_
_entity_poly.entity_id
_entity_poly.type
_entity_poly.pdbx_seq_one_letter_code
_entity_poly.pdbx_strand_id
1 'polypeptide(L)'
;MFFNSHHLYKHESIYLNDLHGYVLPHAGTEFSGNIISHTLRFKPTKHFNKVYIIYLPSHDKPNASYKNNKYYHEYLVPWKSFDFIFSHKNVEYIPINILENPPNINYDKNSIYIVSADFSHFLTFDKAIKLENKAAKSMIFRNFDNNHYNKIVDHKLSFKYLYDVIPNNFFLQWIGRTRSPGHKGVGYLSFLVRENKFKDPSGIFVTVYDKDMNAKECLGEWFDKHKKWSSNIEHNLINKVIRLGKQGRLTGGHKLNIPLTNYTVTYLYKKKTKNFIRGWHGILKNSFYLPDVFLENTHSNGDWINEDDKEWKKGKFSLTETFNKLNDKSGINDKSKNYTLFESKVFHYKI
;
A
#
# COMPACT_ATOMS: atom_id res chain seq x y z
N MET A 1 17.43 -8.99 -18.43
CA MET A 1 17.44 -7.52 -18.59
C MET A 1 16.58 -6.93 -17.48
N PHE A 2 17.09 -5.99 -16.66
CA PHE A 2 16.33 -5.47 -15.51
C PHE A 2 15.19 -4.53 -15.90
N PHE A 3 15.38 -3.66 -16.88
CA PHE A 3 14.34 -2.75 -17.36
C PHE A 3 14.02 -3.02 -18.84
N ASN A 4 12.73 -3.25 -19.11
CA ASN A 4 12.15 -3.24 -20.44
C ASN A 4 10.80 -2.53 -20.38
N SER A 5 10.61 -1.49 -21.22
CA SER A 5 9.40 -0.69 -21.28
C SER A 5 8.17 -1.45 -21.78
N HIS A 6 8.35 -2.56 -22.50
CA HIS A 6 7.24 -3.39 -22.97
C HIS A 6 6.49 -4.09 -21.83
N HIS A 7 7.10 -4.19 -20.64
CA HIS A 7 6.46 -4.76 -19.46
C HIS A 7 5.66 -3.72 -18.64
N LEU A 8 5.58 -2.48 -19.12
CA LEU A 8 4.88 -1.39 -18.45
C LEU A 8 3.65 -0.94 -19.24
N TYR A 9 2.61 -0.50 -18.52
CA TYR A 9 1.33 -0.10 -19.09
C TYR A 9 0.92 1.28 -18.56
N LYS A 10 0.45 2.15 -19.44
CA LYS A 10 -0.11 3.45 -19.05
C LYS A 10 -1.60 3.30 -18.78
N HIS A 11 -1.98 3.19 -17.51
CA HIS A 11 -3.39 3.20 -17.11
C HIS A 11 -3.99 4.62 -17.14
N GLU A 12 -5.33 4.71 -17.08
CA GLU A 12 -6.03 5.96 -16.82
C GLU A 12 -5.49 6.60 -15.53
N SER A 13 -5.08 7.86 -15.66
CA SER A 13 -4.40 8.62 -14.62
C SER A 13 -5.39 9.10 -13.55
N ILE A 14 -4.99 8.97 -12.28
CA ILE A 14 -5.73 9.46 -11.12
C ILE A 14 -4.90 10.57 -10.50
N TYR A 15 -5.36 11.80 -10.65
CA TYR A 15 -4.64 12.96 -10.15
C TYR A 15 -4.94 13.20 -8.66
N LEU A 16 -3.88 13.31 -7.87
CA LEU A 16 -3.92 13.48 -6.42
C LEU A 16 -3.15 14.75 -6.03
N ASN A 17 -3.81 15.65 -5.30
CA ASN A 17 -3.22 16.91 -4.88
C ASN A 17 -2.36 16.82 -3.61
N ASP A 18 -2.36 15.65 -2.99
CA ASP A 18 -1.68 15.32 -1.74
C ASP A 18 -0.66 14.18 -1.95
N LEU A 19 -0.18 13.96 -3.18
CA LEU A 19 0.78 12.91 -3.52
C LEU A 19 2.20 13.49 -3.65
N HIS A 20 3.14 12.93 -2.89
CA HIS A 20 4.52 13.44 -2.79
C HIS A 20 5.59 12.39 -3.12
N GLY A 21 5.19 11.14 -3.38
CA GLY A 21 6.14 10.07 -3.51
C GLY A 21 5.51 8.69 -3.61
N TYR A 22 6.38 7.70 -3.74
CA TYR A 22 6.01 6.31 -3.96
C TYR A 22 6.95 5.38 -3.21
N VAL A 23 6.50 4.16 -2.96
CA VAL A 23 7.36 3.02 -2.74
C VAL A 23 7.14 2.09 -3.91
N LEU A 24 8.20 1.78 -4.64
CA LEU A 24 8.17 0.96 -5.85
C LEU A 24 9.10 -0.25 -5.69
N PRO A 25 8.68 -1.43 -6.18
CA PRO A 25 9.56 -2.58 -6.29
C PRO A 25 10.66 -2.33 -7.34
N HIS A 26 11.75 -3.09 -7.23
CA HIS A 26 12.91 -2.96 -8.11
C HIS A 26 13.37 -4.26 -8.77
N ALA A 27 12.73 -5.39 -8.50
CA ALA A 27 12.88 -6.56 -9.35
C ALA A 27 12.66 -6.18 -10.83
N GLY A 28 13.25 -6.95 -11.74
CA GLY A 28 13.15 -6.66 -13.17
C GLY A 28 11.70 -6.45 -13.62
N THR A 29 11.48 -5.53 -14.57
CA THR A 29 10.12 -5.09 -14.96
C THR A 29 9.25 -6.22 -15.49
N GLU A 30 9.83 -7.34 -15.90
CA GLU A 30 9.10 -8.57 -16.24
C GLU A 30 8.23 -9.08 -15.07
N PHE A 31 8.72 -8.93 -13.84
CA PHE A 31 8.03 -9.37 -12.63
C PHE A 31 7.24 -8.25 -11.97
N SER A 32 7.82 -7.04 -11.92
CA SER A 32 7.31 -5.89 -11.17
C SER A 32 6.53 -4.89 -12.02
N GLY A 33 6.57 -4.98 -13.35
CA GLY A 33 6.04 -3.96 -14.25
C GLY A 33 4.54 -3.69 -14.08
N ASN A 34 3.75 -4.73 -13.81
CA ASN A 34 2.31 -4.60 -13.56
C ASN A 34 2.01 -3.76 -12.30
N ILE A 35 2.70 -4.03 -11.19
CA ILE A 35 2.45 -3.30 -9.93
C ILE A 35 3.04 -1.89 -10.00
N ILE A 36 4.17 -1.69 -10.69
CA ILE A 36 4.72 -0.36 -10.95
C ILE A 36 3.72 0.46 -11.79
N SER A 37 3.19 -0.12 -12.87
CA SER A 37 2.18 0.51 -13.72
C SER A 37 0.92 0.87 -12.93
N HIS A 38 0.42 -0.07 -12.11
CA HIS A 38 -0.70 0.16 -11.20
C HIS A 38 -0.44 1.32 -10.24
N THR A 39 0.76 1.43 -9.69
CA THR A 39 1.11 2.46 -8.70
C THR A 39 1.31 3.83 -9.35
N LEU A 40 2.00 3.88 -10.49
CA LEU A 40 2.32 5.13 -11.19
C LEU A 40 1.13 5.73 -11.96
N ARG A 41 -0.02 5.05 -11.99
CA ARG A 41 -1.28 5.66 -12.45
C ARG A 41 -1.75 6.80 -11.54
N PHE A 42 -1.36 6.77 -10.26
CA PHE A 42 -1.63 7.85 -9.32
C PHE A 42 -0.59 8.94 -9.56
N LYS A 43 -1.04 10.12 -10.01
CA LYS A 43 -0.15 11.21 -10.43
C LYS A 43 -0.33 12.43 -9.52
N PRO A 44 0.76 13.09 -9.09
CA PRO A 44 0.64 14.36 -8.38
C PRO A 44 0.04 15.43 -9.30
N THR A 45 -0.76 16.34 -8.75
CA THR A 45 -1.15 17.56 -9.47
C THR A 45 -0.11 18.67 -9.37
N LYS A 46 0.81 18.57 -8.40
CA LYS A 46 1.88 19.54 -8.22
C LYS A 46 2.93 19.40 -9.33
N HIS A 47 3.53 20.53 -9.70
CA HIS A 47 4.76 20.53 -10.49
C HIS A 47 5.92 19.97 -9.66
N PHE A 48 6.82 19.24 -10.32
CA PHE A 48 8.09 18.80 -9.74
C PHE A 48 9.16 18.75 -10.83
N ASN A 49 10.40 19.06 -10.47
CA ASN A 49 11.56 19.02 -11.37
C ASN A 49 12.64 18.04 -10.88
N LYS A 50 12.44 17.41 -9.72
CA LYS A 50 13.37 16.45 -9.12
C LYS A 50 12.64 15.20 -8.64
N VAL A 51 13.31 14.08 -8.78
CA VAL A 51 12.89 12.77 -8.26
C VAL A 51 14.04 12.17 -7.49
N TYR A 52 13.92 12.10 -6.17
CA TYR A 52 14.87 11.40 -5.30
C TYR A 52 14.51 9.93 -5.23
N ILE A 53 15.46 9.05 -5.56
CA ILE A 53 15.27 7.60 -5.52
C ILE A 53 16.17 7.04 -4.42
N ILE A 54 15.56 6.66 -3.31
CA ILE A 54 16.18 6.10 -2.11
C ILE A 54 16.25 4.59 -2.27
N TYR A 55 17.46 4.04 -2.27
CA TYR A 55 17.69 2.60 -2.44
C TYR A 55 18.86 2.11 -1.59
N LEU A 56 18.84 0.82 -1.28
CA LEU A 56 20.00 0.11 -0.77
C LEU A 56 20.49 -0.84 -1.86
N PRO A 57 21.75 -0.75 -2.29
CA PRO A 57 22.27 -1.65 -3.30
C PRO A 57 22.52 -3.04 -2.69
N SER A 58 22.06 -4.09 -3.39
CA SER A 58 22.32 -5.49 -3.03
C SER A 58 23.74 -5.97 -3.36
N HIS A 59 24.50 -5.15 -4.08
CA HIS A 59 25.87 -5.43 -4.50
C HIS A 59 26.75 -4.21 -4.24
N ASP A 60 28.05 -4.41 -4.04
CA ASP A 60 29.01 -3.31 -3.85
C ASP A 60 29.28 -2.51 -5.13
N LYS A 61 28.82 -3.02 -6.28
CA LYS A 61 29.02 -2.40 -7.59
C LYS A 61 27.74 -2.45 -8.43
N PRO A 62 27.53 -1.46 -9.31
CA PRO A 62 26.44 -1.46 -10.29
C PRO A 62 26.29 -2.78 -11.06
N ASN A 63 25.10 -3.38 -11.01
CA ASN A 63 24.82 -4.73 -11.53
C ASN A 63 23.84 -4.75 -12.72
N ALA A 64 23.28 -3.62 -13.12
CA ALA A 64 22.41 -3.48 -14.29
C ALA A 64 23.06 -2.62 -15.36
N SER A 65 22.82 -2.95 -16.64
CA SER A 65 23.34 -2.19 -17.78
C SER A 65 22.19 -1.51 -18.54
N TYR A 66 22.33 -0.24 -18.87
CA TYR A 66 21.37 0.51 -19.68
C TYR A 66 22.10 1.56 -20.53
N LYS A 67 21.92 1.49 -21.86
CA LYS A 67 22.60 2.37 -22.83
C LYS A 67 24.10 2.52 -22.54
N ASN A 68 24.81 1.40 -22.46
CA ASN A 68 26.26 1.29 -22.20
C ASN A 68 26.75 1.78 -20.82
N ASN A 69 25.86 2.27 -19.95
CA ASN A 69 26.20 2.65 -18.58
C ASN A 69 25.77 1.56 -17.59
N LYS A 70 26.48 1.48 -16.47
CA LYS A 70 26.17 0.57 -15.36
C LYS A 70 25.46 1.32 -14.23
N TYR A 71 24.42 0.70 -13.67
CA TYR A 71 23.64 1.22 -12.55
C TYR A 71 23.35 0.12 -11.53
N TYR A 72 23.07 0.49 -10.29
CA TYR A 72 22.37 -0.39 -9.37
C TYR A 72 20.95 -0.62 -9.89
N HIS A 73 20.50 -1.86 -9.97
CA HIS A 73 19.17 -2.16 -10.48
C HIS A 73 18.06 -1.56 -9.60
N GLU A 74 18.32 -1.43 -8.30
CA GLU A 74 17.48 -0.79 -7.29
C GLU A 74 17.25 0.69 -7.57
N TYR A 75 18.19 1.34 -8.26
CA TYR A 75 18.01 2.70 -8.78
C TYR A 75 17.37 2.68 -10.18
N LEU A 76 17.91 1.85 -11.07
CA LEU A 76 17.57 1.84 -12.49
C LEU A 76 16.09 1.51 -12.76
N VAL A 77 15.54 0.50 -12.08
CA VAL A 77 14.18 0.02 -12.36
C VAL A 77 13.14 1.07 -11.97
N PRO A 78 13.13 1.64 -10.74
CA PRO A 78 12.23 2.74 -10.39
C PRO A 78 12.42 3.96 -11.28
N TRP A 79 13.66 4.36 -11.55
CA TRP A 79 13.96 5.51 -12.41
C TRP A 79 13.33 5.37 -13.79
N LYS A 80 13.68 4.31 -14.51
CA LYS A 80 13.25 4.17 -15.91
C LYS A 80 11.78 3.87 -16.04
N SER A 81 11.18 3.20 -15.06
CA SER A 81 9.74 3.01 -15.03
C SER A 81 8.99 4.32 -14.79
N PHE A 82 9.47 5.16 -13.87
CA PHE A 82 8.91 6.47 -13.61
C PHE A 82 9.01 7.38 -14.85
N ASP A 83 10.21 7.49 -15.43
CA ASP A 83 10.49 8.24 -16.65
C ASP A 83 9.57 7.81 -17.81
N PHE A 84 9.41 6.50 -18.03
CA PHE A 84 8.52 5.99 -19.07
C PHE A 84 7.05 6.40 -18.88
N ILE A 85 6.50 6.23 -17.66
CA ILE A 85 5.08 6.51 -17.39
C ILE A 85 4.77 8.00 -17.40
N PHE A 86 5.66 8.82 -16.84
CA PHE A 86 5.48 10.25 -16.73
C PHE A 86 5.87 10.97 -18.02
N SER A 87 6.85 10.47 -18.78
CA SER A 87 7.36 11.07 -20.02
C SER A 87 7.69 12.56 -19.86
N HIS A 88 8.14 12.97 -18.66
CA HIS A 88 8.42 14.38 -18.36
C HIS A 88 9.77 14.78 -18.95
N LYS A 89 9.77 15.90 -19.68
CA LYS A 89 11.01 16.58 -20.08
C LYS A 89 11.47 17.43 -18.88
N ASN A 90 12.78 17.48 -18.62
CA ASN A 90 13.42 18.32 -17.60
C ASN A 90 13.17 17.92 -16.13
N VAL A 91 13.11 16.61 -15.85
CA VAL A 91 13.15 16.10 -14.46
C VAL A 91 14.53 15.51 -14.19
N GLU A 92 15.16 15.97 -13.11
CA GLU A 92 16.40 15.41 -12.58
C GLU A 92 16.09 14.19 -11.71
N TYR A 93 16.79 13.08 -11.94
CA TYR A 93 16.68 11.86 -11.14
C TYR A 93 17.93 11.71 -10.28
N ILE A 94 17.74 11.79 -8.96
CA ILE A 94 18.82 11.88 -7.99
C ILE A 94 18.88 10.55 -7.22
N PRO A 95 19.94 9.75 -7.42
CA PRO A 95 20.15 8.52 -6.64
C PRO A 95 20.53 8.85 -5.19
N ILE A 96 19.90 8.19 -4.23
CA ILE A 96 20.27 8.22 -2.81
C ILE A 96 20.63 6.79 -2.39
N ASN A 97 21.92 6.48 -2.45
CA ASN A 97 22.47 5.23 -1.95
C ASN A 97 22.60 5.30 -0.43
N ILE A 98 21.82 4.50 0.30
CA ILE A 98 21.80 4.58 1.76
C ILE A 98 23.03 3.98 2.45
N LEU A 99 23.90 3.26 1.72
CA LEU A 99 25.16 2.74 2.28
C LEU A 99 26.31 3.75 2.18
N GLU A 100 26.22 4.74 1.29
CA GLU A 100 27.30 5.69 0.99
C GLU A 100 27.13 7.01 1.76
N ASN A 101 26.99 6.95 3.09
CA ASN A 101 26.74 8.14 3.94
C ASN A 101 25.70 9.07 3.32
N PRO A 102 24.42 8.64 3.26
CA PRO A 102 23.42 9.33 2.47
C PRO A 102 23.33 10.80 2.88
N PRO A 103 23.23 11.73 1.90
CA PRO A 103 23.27 13.15 2.18
C PRO A 103 22.11 13.55 3.09
N ASN A 104 22.33 14.46 4.04
CA ASN A 104 21.22 15.01 4.80
C ASN A 104 20.42 15.98 3.92
N ILE A 105 19.35 15.50 3.30
CA ILE A 105 18.49 16.31 2.42
C ILE A 105 17.30 16.87 3.20
N ASN A 106 17.07 18.17 3.05
CA ASN A 106 15.84 18.79 3.53
C ASN A 106 14.69 18.48 2.56
N TYR A 107 13.47 18.41 3.10
CA TYR A 107 12.27 18.27 2.28
C TYR A 107 12.13 19.42 1.27
N ASP A 108 12.15 19.08 -0.02
CA ASP A 108 11.74 19.94 -1.12
C ASP A 108 10.31 19.62 -1.59
N LYS A 109 9.44 20.64 -1.55
CA LYS A 109 8.05 20.58 -2.03
C LYS A 109 7.94 20.35 -3.54
N ASN A 110 8.94 20.76 -4.32
CA ASN A 110 9.02 20.60 -5.78
C ASN A 110 9.67 19.27 -6.20
N SER A 111 9.78 18.32 -5.27
CA SER A 111 10.37 17.02 -5.50
C SER A 111 9.39 15.86 -5.28
N ILE A 112 9.68 14.73 -5.91
CA ILE A 112 9.03 13.44 -5.66
C ILE A 112 10.05 12.51 -5.00
N TYR A 113 9.61 11.77 -3.98
CA TYR A 113 10.45 10.82 -3.26
C TYR A 113 10.02 9.40 -3.57
N ILE A 114 10.96 8.55 -4.00
CA ILE A 114 10.70 7.14 -4.29
C ILE A 114 11.59 6.30 -3.39
N VAL A 115 10.98 5.40 -2.61
CA VAL A 115 11.71 4.31 -1.98
C VAL A 115 11.67 3.10 -2.88
N SER A 116 12.83 2.53 -3.14
CA SER A 116 13.03 1.30 -3.89
C SER A 116 13.10 0.12 -2.93
N ALA A 117 12.11 -0.78 -2.95
CA ALA A 117 12.06 -1.91 -2.01
C ALA A 117 11.24 -3.10 -2.52
N ASP A 118 11.83 -4.29 -2.43
CA ASP A 118 11.14 -5.57 -2.56
C ASP A 118 10.90 -6.22 -1.17
N PHE A 119 10.09 -7.27 -1.15
CA PHE A 119 9.63 -7.95 0.06
C PHE A 119 9.72 -9.48 -0.08
N SER A 120 9.99 -10.19 1.00
CA SER A 120 9.88 -11.66 1.13
C SER A 120 10.59 -12.48 0.05
N HIS A 121 11.91 -12.39 0.00
CA HIS A 121 12.71 -13.18 -0.94
C HIS A 121 12.64 -14.67 -0.62
N PHE A 122 12.26 -15.46 -1.62
CA PHE A 122 12.30 -16.93 -1.62
C PHE A 122 11.48 -17.62 -0.51
N LEU A 123 10.45 -16.93 -0.01
CA LEU A 123 9.48 -17.52 0.93
C LEU A 123 8.37 -18.26 0.20
N THR A 124 7.89 -19.34 0.82
CA THR A 124 6.68 -20.04 0.37
C THR A 124 5.50 -19.08 0.39
N PHE A 125 4.57 -19.28 -0.55
CA PHE A 125 3.42 -18.39 -0.73
C PHE A 125 2.65 -18.14 0.58
N ASP A 126 2.24 -19.20 1.28
CA ASP A 126 1.49 -19.16 2.53
C ASP A 126 2.20 -18.32 3.62
N LYS A 127 3.51 -18.53 3.79
CA LYS A 127 4.33 -17.82 4.78
C LYS A 127 4.54 -16.37 4.38
N ALA A 128 4.85 -16.14 3.11
CA ALA A 128 5.08 -14.80 2.58
C ALA A 128 3.83 -13.94 2.75
N ILE A 129 2.64 -14.47 2.42
CA ILE A 129 1.42 -13.68 2.45
C ILE A 129 1.13 -13.12 3.85
N LYS A 130 1.31 -13.96 4.88
CA LYS A 130 1.10 -13.60 6.28
C LYS A 130 2.13 -12.57 6.77
N LEU A 131 3.40 -12.71 6.38
CA LEU A 131 4.47 -11.80 6.79
C LEU A 131 4.41 -10.46 6.08
N GLU A 132 4.12 -10.45 4.77
CA GLU A 132 3.95 -9.24 3.96
C GLU A 132 2.86 -8.33 4.52
N ASN A 133 1.71 -8.88 4.91
CA ASN A 133 0.63 -8.09 5.49
C ASN A 133 1.11 -7.34 6.74
N LYS A 134 1.84 -8.02 7.63
CA LYS A 134 2.40 -7.41 8.84
C LYS A 134 3.50 -6.39 8.53
N ALA A 135 4.39 -6.72 7.60
CA ALA A 135 5.46 -5.83 7.15
C ALA A 135 4.88 -4.54 6.56
N ALA A 136 3.85 -4.63 5.73
CA ALA A 136 3.16 -3.47 5.15
C ALA A 136 2.63 -2.54 6.24
N LYS A 137 1.91 -3.07 7.22
CA LYS A 137 1.42 -2.27 8.35
C LYS A 137 2.56 -1.67 9.16
N SER A 138 3.62 -2.44 9.41
CA SER A 138 4.79 -1.97 10.16
C SER A 138 5.46 -0.76 9.50
N MET A 139 5.66 -0.81 8.17
CA MET A 139 6.22 0.32 7.41
C MET A 139 5.30 1.56 7.43
N ILE A 140 3.99 1.33 7.39
CA ILE A 140 2.99 2.39 7.48
C ILE A 140 2.98 3.06 8.87
N PHE A 141 3.11 2.27 9.95
CA PHE A 141 3.16 2.78 11.33
C PHE A 141 4.55 3.29 11.78
N ARG A 142 5.51 3.37 10.86
CA ARG A 142 6.91 3.73 11.16
C ARG A 142 7.54 2.84 12.23
N ASN A 143 7.14 1.56 12.29
CA ASN A 143 7.77 0.58 13.16
C ASN A 143 8.86 -0.16 12.35
N PHE A 144 10.12 0.11 12.68
CA PHE A 144 11.27 -0.49 12.01
C PHE A 144 12.01 -1.51 12.88
N ASP A 145 11.37 -1.98 13.96
CA ASP A 145 11.97 -2.92 14.91
C ASP A 145 12.38 -4.22 14.21
N ASN A 146 13.33 -4.94 14.81
CA ASN A 146 13.85 -6.20 14.26
C ASN A 146 12.93 -7.41 14.52
N ASN A 147 11.65 -7.26 14.20
CA ASN A 147 10.63 -8.30 14.34
C ASN A 147 10.68 -9.27 13.14
N HIS A 148 10.20 -10.50 13.33
CA HIS A 148 10.30 -11.56 12.32
C HIS A 148 9.65 -11.21 10.96
N TYR A 149 8.56 -10.45 10.95
CA TYR A 149 7.93 -9.96 9.72
C TYR A 149 8.65 -8.74 9.12
N ASN A 150 9.45 -8.01 9.89
CA ASN A 150 10.23 -6.89 9.38
C ASN A 150 11.56 -7.33 8.74
N LYS A 151 11.97 -8.57 8.98
CA LYS A 151 13.15 -9.19 8.34
C LYS A 151 12.93 -9.58 6.88
N ILE A 152 11.69 -9.58 6.41
CA ILE A 152 11.36 -9.89 5.01
C ILE A 152 11.35 -8.64 4.13
N VAL A 153 11.40 -7.43 4.71
CA VAL A 153 11.59 -6.22 3.93
C VAL A 153 13.07 -6.13 3.62
N ASP A 154 13.46 -6.01 2.35
CA ASP A 154 14.86 -5.99 1.98
C ASP A 154 15.65 -5.02 2.85
N HIS A 155 15.25 -3.74 2.86
CA HIS A 155 15.96 -2.74 3.65
C HIS A 155 15.02 -1.67 4.26
N LYS A 156 14.74 -1.83 5.55
CA LYS A 156 13.98 -0.86 6.36
C LYS A 156 14.66 0.51 6.48
N LEU A 157 15.97 0.58 6.26
CA LEU A 157 16.72 1.84 6.31
C LEU A 157 16.26 2.84 5.26
N SER A 158 15.87 2.38 4.05
CA SER A 158 15.29 3.26 3.01
C SER A 158 13.99 3.92 3.48
N PHE A 159 13.16 3.17 4.22
CA PHE A 159 11.93 3.69 4.80
C PHE A 159 12.22 4.67 5.94
N LYS A 160 13.16 4.33 6.83
CA LYS A 160 13.58 5.23 7.91
C LYS A 160 14.08 6.56 7.35
N TYR A 161 14.98 6.51 6.37
CA TYR A 161 15.50 7.70 5.69
C TYR A 161 14.38 8.52 5.03
N LEU A 162 13.42 7.87 4.34
CA LEU A 162 12.26 8.57 3.80
C LEU A 162 11.53 9.36 4.90
N TYR A 163 11.24 8.74 6.04
CA TYR A 163 10.52 9.39 7.15
C TYR A 163 11.33 10.45 7.89
N ASP A 164 12.66 10.38 7.85
CA ASP A 164 13.54 11.43 8.37
C ASP A 164 13.51 12.67 7.45
N VAL A 165 13.28 12.48 6.14
CA VAL A 165 13.23 13.56 5.14
C VAL A 165 11.84 14.19 5.03
N ILE A 166 10.76 13.40 4.96
CA ILE A 166 9.42 13.93 4.69
C ILE A 166 8.76 14.52 5.95
N PRO A 167 7.83 15.49 5.81
CA PRO A 167 7.08 16.04 6.93
C PRO A 167 6.35 14.99 7.77
N ASN A 168 6.22 15.25 9.08
CA ASN A 168 5.55 14.34 10.01
C ASN A 168 4.07 14.11 9.72
N ASN A 169 3.40 15.06 9.05
CA ASN A 169 2.02 14.91 8.60
C ASN A 169 1.88 14.08 7.31
N PHE A 170 2.95 13.47 6.80
CA PHE A 170 2.90 12.58 5.64
C PHE A 170 2.88 11.11 6.09
N PHE A 171 2.26 10.26 5.29
CA PHE A 171 2.07 8.85 5.59
C PHE A 171 2.17 7.98 4.33
N LEU A 172 2.42 6.69 4.54
CA LEU A 172 2.31 5.68 3.49
C LEU A 172 0.88 5.14 3.42
N GLN A 173 0.32 5.09 2.21
CA GLN A 173 -0.90 4.37 1.91
C GLN A 173 -0.56 3.14 1.05
N TRP A 174 -0.84 1.95 1.57
CA TRP A 174 -0.64 0.71 0.80
C TRP A 174 -1.65 0.64 -0.34
N ILE A 175 -1.16 0.48 -1.58
CA ILE A 175 -2.00 0.59 -2.78
C ILE A 175 -1.89 -0.63 -3.69
N GLY A 176 -0.85 -1.45 -3.55
CA GLY A 176 -0.66 -2.59 -4.43
C GLY A 176 0.18 -3.70 -3.81
N ARG A 177 -0.11 -4.92 -4.28
CA ARG A 177 0.57 -6.15 -3.92
C ARG A 177 0.56 -7.10 -5.11
N THR A 178 1.72 -7.65 -5.45
CA THR A 178 1.89 -8.79 -6.36
C THR A 178 3.06 -9.66 -5.88
N ARG A 179 3.27 -10.82 -6.52
CA ARG A 179 4.47 -11.64 -6.33
C ARG A 179 5.01 -12.11 -7.68
N SER A 180 6.30 -12.44 -7.74
CA SER A 180 6.84 -13.18 -8.88
C SER A 180 6.27 -14.61 -8.93
N PRO A 181 6.26 -15.24 -10.12
CA PRO A 181 5.82 -16.63 -10.26
C PRO A 181 6.65 -17.62 -9.44
N GLY A 182 6.06 -18.78 -9.17
CA GLY A 182 6.72 -19.90 -8.52
C GLY A 182 6.49 -20.00 -7.00
N HIS A 183 6.75 -21.19 -6.47
CA HIS A 183 6.50 -21.53 -5.06
C HIS A 183 7.31 -20.67 -4.07
N LYS A 184 8.52 -20.24 -4.47
CA LYS A 184 9.42 -19.37 -3.69
C LYS A 184 9.67 -18.06 -4.44
N GLY A 185 8.62 -17.30 -4.66
CA GLY A 185 8.69 -15.99 -5.32
C GLY A 185 9.20 -14.87 -4.40
N VAL A 186 9.33 -13.69 -5.01
CA VAL A 186 9.57 -12.39 -4.37
C VAL A 186 8.24 -11.64 -4.30
N GLY A 187 7.99 -10.97 -3.19
CA GLY A 187 6.85 -10.10 -2.95
C GLY A 187 7.11 -8.67 -3.36
N TYR A 188 6.11 -8.06 -3.98
CA TYR A 188 6.17 -6.68 -4.42
C TYR A 188 5.01 -5.94 -3.77
N LEU A 189 5.33 -5.06 -2.83
CA LEU A 189 4.37 -4.14 -2.23
C LEU A 189 4.64 -2.73 -2.73
N SER A 190 3.59 -1.94 -2.86
CA SER A 190 3.69 -0.57 -3.36
C SER A 190 2.83 0.37 -2.55
N PHE A 191 3.33 1.57 -2.33
CA PHE A 191 2.72 2.55 -1.46
C PHE A 191 2.75 3.93 -2.11
N LEU A 192 1.80 4.78 -1.72
CA LEU A 192 1.80 6.20 -2.02
C LEU A 192 2.29 6.97 -0.80
N VAL A 193 3.14 7.98 -0.99
CA VAL A 193 3.50 8.94 0.06
C VAL A 193 2.52 10.10 -0.01
N ARG A 194 1.63 10.19 0.98
CA ARG A 194 0.47 11.07 0.98
C ARG A 194 0.55 12.09 2.11
N GLU A 195 0.07 13.30 1.87
CA GLU A 195 -0.11 14.33 2.90
C GLU A 195 -1.45 14.16 3.63
N ASN A 196 -1.46 14.40 4.95
CA ASN A 196 -2.67 14.40 5.77
C ASN A 196 -3.55 15.62 5.46
N LYS A 197 -4.36 15.48 4.39
CA LYS A 197 -5.42 16.42 4.00
C LYS A 197 -6.67 15.64 3.68
N PHE A 198 -7.78 15.99 4.29
CA PHE A 198 -9.05 15.33 4.04
C PHE A 198 -10.21 16.32 3.95
N LYS A 199 -11.32 15.83 3.39
CA LYS A 199 -12.61 16.52 3.34
C LYS A 199 -13.59 15.72 4.18
N ASP A 200 -14.78 16.28 4.41
CA ASP A 200 -15.85 15.55 5.09
C ASP A 200 -16.09 14.19 4.39
N PRO A 201 -15.90 13.07 5.12
CA PRO A 201 -16.04 11.74 4.54
C PRO A 201 -17.51 11.34 4.42
N SER A 202 -17.80 10.42 3.51
CA SER A 202 -19.09 9.71 3.45
C SER A 202 -19.20 8.60 4.50
N GLY A 203 -18.06 8.17 5.06
CA GLY A 203 -17.99 7.22 6.16
C GLY A 203 -16.56 7.11 6.67
N ILE A 204 -16.39 6.63 7.88
CA ILE A 204 -15.08 6.32 8.46
C ILE A 204 -15.06 4.89 8.96
N PHE A 205 -13.88 4.26 8.95
CA PHE A 205 -13.62 3.03 9.67
C PHE A 205 -12.41 3.22 10.57
N VAL A 206 -12.47 2.72 11.79
CA VAL A 206 -11.32 2.66 12.70
C VAL A 206 -10.93 1.21 12.89
N THR A 207 -9.69 0.88 12.58
CA THR A 207 -9.09 -0.45 12.81
C THR A 207 -7.99 -0.33 13.85
N VAL A 208 -8.00 -1.17 14.87
CA VAL A 208 -6.96 -1.22 15.91
C VAL A 208 -6.09 -2.46 15.77
N TYR A 209 -4.79 -2.31 16.03
CA TYR A 209 -3.77 -3.33 15.84
C TYR A 209 -3.00 -3.63 17.12
N ASP A 210 -2.64 -4.90 17.30
CA ASP A 210 -1.73 -5.33 18.37
C ASP A 210 -0.25 -5.06 18.04
N LYS A 211 0.65 -5.30 19.01
CA LYS A 211 2.10 -5.14 18.81
C LYS A 211 2.70 -5.97 17.66
N ASP A 212 2.00 -7.02 17.23
CA ASP A 212 2.41 -7.92 16.16
C ASP A 212 1.73 -7.59 14.83
N MET A 213 1.13 -6.39 14.72
CA MET A 213 0.41 -5.86 13.56
C MET A 213 -0.80 -6.70 13.15
N ASN A 214 -1.39 -7.48 14.05
CA ASN A 214 -2.67 -8.14 13.78
C ASN A 214 -3.83 -7.18 14.09
N ALA A 215 -4.83 -7.13 13.22
CA ALA A 215 -6.06 -6.38 13.50
C ALA A 215 -6.85 -7.04 14.64
N LYS A 216 -7.35 -6.24 15.58
CA LYS A 216 -8.06 -6.70 16.79
C LYS A 216 -9.51 -6.25 16.85
N GLU A 217 -9.84 -5.12 16.23
CA GLU A 217 -11.21 -4.65 16.02
C GLU A 217 -11.24 -3.70 14.81
N CYS A 218 -12.38 -3.66 14.11
CA CYS A 218 -12.63 -2.75 13.01
C CYS A 218 -14.12 -2.38 12.97
N LEU A 219 -14.45 -1.12 13.27
CA LEU A 219 -15.83 -0.61 13.20
C LEU A 219 -15.91 0.60 12.27
N GLY A 220 -17.05 0.71 11.60
CA GLY A 220 -17.35 1.82 10.72
C GLY A 220 -18.51 2.67 11.20
N GLU A 221 -18.55 3.90 10.71
CA GLU A 221 -19.63 4.85 10.87
C GLU A 221 -19.91 5.51 9.51
N TRP A 222 -21.18 5.59 9.12
CA TRP A 222 -21.60 6.19 7.86
C TRP A 222 -22.21 7.57 8.09
N PHE A 223 -21.99 8.47 7.13
CA PHE A 223 -22.47 9.84 7.20
C PHE A 223 -23.41 10.15 6.05
N ASP A 224 -24.43 10.94 6.35
CA ASP A 224 -25.42 11.40 5.41
C ASP A 224 -25.87 12.84 5.72
N LYS A 225 -26.98 13.28 5.12
CA LYS A 225 -27.51 14.63 5.30
C LYS A 225 -28.00 14.90 6.74
N HIS A 226 -28.31 13.87 7.52
CA HIS A 226 -28.81 13.95 8.89
C HIS A 226 -27.73 13.69 9.93
N LYS A 227 -26.75 12.83 9.63
CA LYS A 227 -25.59 12.53 10.47
C LYS A 227 -24.32 12.93 9.75
N LYS A 228 -23.87 14.16 10.01
CA LYS A 228 -22.59 14.66 9.47
C LYS A 228 -21.41 14.17 10.30
N TRP A 229 -20.26 14.04 9.66
CA TRP A 229 -19.01 13.78 10.35
C TRP A 229 -18.68 14.94 11.32
N SER A 230 -18.08 14.59 12.45
CA SER A 230 -17.47 15.54 13.38
C SER A 230 -16.31 14.87 14.11
N SER A 231 -15.36 15.67 14.60
CA SER A 231 -14.24 15.20 15.42
C SER A 231 -14.70 14.42 16.66
N ASN A 232 -15.82 14.82 17.27
CA ASN A 232 -16.39 14.13 18.43
C ASN A 232 -16.90 12.72 18.07
N ILE A 233 -17.60 12.56 16.94
CA ILE A 233 -18.06 11.23 16.49
C ILE A 233 -16.86 10.33 16.20
N GLU A 234 -15.85 10.85 15.52
CA GLU A 234 -14.62 10.12 15.23
C GLU A 234 -13.89 9.70 16.51
N HIS A 235 -13.69 10.62 17.46
CA HIS A 235 -13.04 10.34 18.74
C HIS A 235 -13.80 9.26 19.54
N ASN A 236 -15.12 9.34 19.58
CA ASN A 236 -15.96 8.33 20.23
C ASN A 236 -15.85 6.96 19.55
N LEU A 237 -15.78 6.93 18.22
CA LEU A 237 -15.57 5.68 17.47
C LEU A 237 -14.17 5.10 17.77
N ILE A 238 -13.13 5.93 17.81
CA ILE A 238 -11.76 5.51 18.15
C ILE A 238 -11.74 4.86 19.54
N ASN A 239 -12.26 5.56 20.55
CA ASN A 239 -12.30 5.05 21.93
C ASN A 239 -13.07 3.73 22.03
N LYS A 240 -14.21 3.63 21.31
CA LYS A 240 -15.02 2.41 21.26
C LYS A 240 -14.24 1.25 20.65
N VAL A 241 -13.56 1.47 19.52
CA VAL A 241 -12.78 0.42 18.83
C VAL A 241 -11.58 -0.02 19.67
N ILE A 242 -10.85 0.90 20.29
CA ILE A 242 -9.74 0.56 21.20
C ILE A 242 -10.24 -0.27 22.38
N ARG A 243 -11.35 0.13 23.00
CA ARG A 243 -11.95 -0.61 24.12
C ARG A 243 -12.36 -2.02 23.71
N LEU A 244 -13.04 -2.18 22.57
CA LEU A 244 -13.48 -3.49 22.08
C LEU A 244 -12.32 -4.36 21.59
N GLY A 245 -11.27 -3.76 21.02
CA GLY A 245 -10.05 -4.48 20.62
C GLY A 245 -9.37 -5.18 21.81
N LYS A 246 -9.42 -4.58 23.01
CA LYS A 246 -8.92 -5.19 24.25
C LYS A 246 -9.76 -6.38 24.69
N GLN A 247 -11.03 -6.45 24.30
CA GLN A 247 -11.96 -7.55 24.58
C GLN A 247 -11.87 -8.68 23.54
N GLY A 248 -11.13 -8.49 22.45
CA GLY A 248 -10.77 -9.55 21.51
C GLY A 248 -11.92 -10.10 20.65
N ARG A 249 -12.92 -9.27 20.30
CA ARG A 249 -14.07 -9.71 19.49
C ARG A 249 -13.66 -10.35 18.15
N LEU A 250 -12.76 -9.72 17.39
CA LEU A 250 -12.29 -10.30 16.11
C LEU A 250 -11.39 -11.53 16.30
N THR A 251 -10.86 -11.73 17.51
CA THR A 251 -10.05 -12.89 17.85
C THR A 251 -10.83 -13.94 18.64
N GLY A 252 -12.15 -13.84 18.74
CA GLY A 252 -12.98 -14.79 19.51
C GLY A 252 -12.61 -14.88 20.99
N GLY A 253 -12.08 -13.80 21.58
CA GLY A 253 -11.58 -13.79 22.96
C GLY A 253 -10.15 -14.32 23.13
N HIS A 254 -9.46 -14.71 22.06
CA HIS A 254 -8.05 -15.11 22.14
C HIS A 254 -7.11 -13.88 22.17
N LYS A 255 -5.90 -14.06 22.74
CA LYS A 255 -4.83 -13.06 22.74
C LYS A 255 -5.24 -11.71 23.36
N LEU A 256 -6.00 -11.73 24.46
CA LEU A 256 -6.42 -10.53 25.19
C LEU A 256 -5.24 -9.81 25.86
N ASN A 257 -4.21 -10.57 26.25
CA ASN A 257 -3.02 -10.06 26.92
C ASN A 257 -2.03 -9.37 25.98
N ILE A 258 -2.29 -9.36 24.66
CA ILE A 258 -1.41 -8.68 23.71
C ILE A 258 -1.81 -7.20 23.64
N PRO A 259 -0.89 -6.26 23.96
CA PRO A 259 -1.21 -4.85 23.98
C PRO A 259 -1.56 -4.36 22.58
N LEU A 260 -2.61 -3.53 22.52
CA LEU A 260 -2.89 -2.70 21.35
C LEU A 260 -1.83 -1.60 21.29
N THR A 261 -1.30 -1.34 20.11
CA THR A 261 -0.19 -0.39 19.94
C THR A 261 -0.49 0.69 18.91
N ASN A 262 -1.36 0.41 17.95
CA ASN A 262 -1.60 1.28 16.82
C ASN A 262 -3.08 1.24 16.39
N TYR A 263 -3.55 2.31 15.74
CA TYR A 263 -4.83 2.32 15.06
C TYR A 263 -4.76 3.09 13.74
N THR A 264 -5.62 2.72 12.80
CA THR A 264 -5.81 3.41 11.52
C THR A 264 -7.22 3.97 11.48
N VAL A 265 -7.36 5.23 11.05
CA VAL A 265 -8.64 5.81 10.64
C VAL A 265 -8.68 5.86 9.11
N THR A 266 -9.67 5.19 8.52
CA THR A 266 -9.91 5.16 7.07
C THR A 266 -11.11 6.02 6.73
N TYR A 267 -10.89 7.11 6.00
CA TYR A 267 -11.90 8.04 5.51
C TYR A 267 -12.36 7.61 4.13
N LEU A 268 -13.65 7.46 3.93
CA LEU A 268 -14.26 6.96 2.71
C LEU A 268 -14.99 8.06 1.94
N TYR A 269 -14.80 8.11 0.63
CA TYR A 269 -15.48 9.07 -0.24
C TYR A 269 -16.19 8.34 -1.37
N LYS A 270 -17.50 8.51 -1.43
CA LYS A 270 -18.35 7.86 -2.41
C LYS A 270 -17.95 8.26 -3.84
N LYS A 271 -17.75 7.28 -4.71
CA LYS A 271 -17.43 7.50 -6.13
C LYS A 271 -18.64 7.21 -7.01
N LYS A 272 -18.74 7.96 -8.09
CA LYS A 272 -19.74 7.74 -9.15
C LYS A 272 -19.32 6.64 -10.13
N THR A 273 -18.01 6.38 -10.25
CA THR A 273 -17.49 5.35 -11.16
C THR A 273 -17.80 3.93 -10.66
N LYS A 274 -17.83 2.99 -11.61
CA LYS A 274 -17.90 1.54 -11.39
C LYS A 274 -16.57 0.83 -11.69
N ASN A 275 -15.56 1.57 -12.15
CA ASN A 275 -14.25 1.00 -12.44
C ASN A 275 -13.51 0.72 -11.12
N PHE A 276 -13.56 -0.53 -10.67
CA PHE A 276 -12.87 -0.97 -9.47
C PHE A 276 -11.34 -0.97 -9.66
N ILE A 277 -10.63 -0.59 -8.61
CA ILE A 277 -9.16 -0.57 -8.57
C ILE A 277 -8.77 -1.19 -7.23
N ARG A 278 -8.15 -2.37 -7.30
CA ARG A 278 -7.65 -3.13 -6.14
C ARG A 278 -6.70 -2.26 -5.30
N GLY A 279 -6.89 -2.25 -3.99
CA GLY A 279 -6.10 -1.47 -3.04
C GLY A 279 -6.44 0.03 -2.98
N TRP A 280 -7.20 0.55 -3.94
CA TRP A 280 -7.64 1.95 -3.94
C TRP A 280 -9.09 2.10 -3.48
N HIS A 281 -9.96 1.24 -4.02
CA HIS A 281 -11.39 1.29 -3.77
C HIS A 281 -11.82 0.30 -2.68
N GLY A 282 -12.65 0.76 -1.77
CA GLY A 282 -13.55 -0.07 -0.97
C GLY A 282 -14.87 -0.30 -1.72
N ILE A 283 -15.60 -1.36 -1.35
CA ILE A 283 -16.84 -1.75 -2.00
C ILE A 283 -17.95 -1.90 -0.97
N LEU A 284 -19.04 -1.17 -1.18
CA LEU A 284 -20.31 -1.34 -0.47
C LEU A 284 -21.32 -2.06 -1.36
N LYS A 285 -21.80 -3.21 -0.90
CA LYS A 285 -23.00 -3.88 -1.40
C LYS A 285 -23.97 -4.04 -0.23
N ASN A 286 -24.26 -5.26 0.20
CA ASN A 286 -25.00 -5.56 1.43
C ASN A 286 -24.14 -5.41 2.68
N SER A 287 -22.83 -5.59 2.52
CA SER A 287 -21.82 -5.30 3.52
C SER A 287 -20.69 -4.52 2.86
N PHE A 288 -19.66 -4.18 3.64
CA PHE A 288 -18.54 -3.37 3.18
C PHE A 288 -17.19 -4.07 3.34
N TYR A 289 -16.34 -3.94 2.33
CA TYR A 289 -14.91 -4.23 2.42
C TYR A 289 -14.07 -2.98 2.15
N LEU A 290 -13.09 -2.75 3.03
CA LEU A 290 -12.07 -1.73 2.87
C LEU A 290 -11.08 -2.13 1.75
N PRO A 291 -10.38 -1.15 1.14
CA PRO A 291 -9.39 -1.43 0.10
C PRO A 291 -8.31 -2.44 0.53
N ASP A 292 -7.84 -2.34 1.78
CA ASP A 292 -6.82 -3.23 2.34
C ASP A 292 -7.26 -4.69 2.38
N VAL A 293 -8.56 -4.96 2.51
CA VAL A 293 -9.08 -6.34 2.50
C VAL A 293 -8.73 -7.03 1.19
N PHE A 294 -8.79 -6.31 0.07
CA PHE A 294 -8.41 -6.85 -1.23
C PHE A 294 -6.90 -7.08 -1.33
N LEU A 295 -6.09 -6.17 -0.80
CA LEU A 295 -4.64 -6.33 -0.77
C LEU A 295 -4.21 -7.54 0.07
N GLU A 296 -4.88 -7.76 1.19
CA GLU A 296 -4.60 -8.83 2.14
C GLU A 296 -5.08 -10.20 1.66
N ASN A 297 -6.23 -10.26 0.96
CA ASN A 297 -6.99 -11.50 0.79
C ASN A 297 -7.31 -11.91 -0.65
N THR A 298 -6.97 -11.12 -1.67
CA THR A 298 -7.24 -11.52 -3.07
C THR A 298 -5.98 -11.54 -3.92
N HIS A 299 -6.02 -12.24 -5.05
CA HIS A 299 -5.02 -12.24 -6.11
C HIS A 299 -5.22 -11.06 -7.07
N SER A 300 -4.34 -10.90 -8.07
CA SER A 300 -4.49 -9.83 -9.07
C SER A 300 -5.71 -10.01 -9.99
N ASN A 301 -6.15 -11.25 -10.20
CA ASN A 301 -7.34 -11.58 -10.96
C ASN A 301 -8.66 -11.47 -10.16
N GLY A 302 -8.59 -11.16 -8.86
CA GLY A 302 -9.75 -10.97 -8.00
C GLY A 302 -10.24 -12.20 -7.24
N ASP A 303 -9.64 -13.36 -7.48
CA ASP A 303 -9.89 -14.57 -6.70
C ASP A 303 -9.41 -14.37 -5.26
N TRP A 304 -10.12 -14.92 -4.28
CA TRP A 304 -9.67 -14.90 -2.89
C TRP A 304 -8.56 -15.92 -2.68
N ILE A 305 -7.57 -15.51 -1.90
CA ILE A 305 -6.43 -16.33 -1.53
C ILE A 305 -6.92 -17.43 -0.58
N ASN A 306 -6.65 -18.68 -0.94
CA ASN A 306 -6.97 -19.85 -0.15
C ASN A 306 -5.71 -20.46 0.47
N GLU A 307 -5.86 -21.27 1.52
CA GLU A 307 -4.73 -21.90 2.22
C GLU A 307 -3.94 -22.88 1.32
N ASP A 308 -4.63 -23.46 0.33
CA ASP A 308 -4.03 -24.38 -0.63
C ASP A 308 -3.27 -23.70 -1.76
N ASP A 309 -3.40 -22.36 -1.92
CA ASP A 309 -2.70 -21.64 -2.97
C ASP A 309 -1.17 -21.73 -2.76
N LYS A 310 -0.47 -22.12 -3.84
CA LYS A 310 0.99 -22.27 -3.85
C LYS A 310 1.72 -21.17 -4.59
N GLU A 311 1.00 -20.36 -5.36
CA GLU A 311 1.56 -19.30 -6.19
C GLU A 311 0.58 -18.16 -6.43
N TRP A 312 1.11 -17.03 -6.92
CA TRP A 312 0.34 -15.83 -7.19
C TRP A 312 -0.39 -15.91 -8.53
N LYS A 313 -1.72 -15.71 -8.50
CA LYS A 313 -2.56 -15.76 -9.70
C LYS A 313 -2.64 -14.37 -10.36
N LYS A 314 -2.25 -14.32 -11.63
CA LYS A 314 -2.34 -13.12 -12.49
C LYS A 314 -3.62 -13.17 -13.32
N GLY A 315 -4.13 -12.01 -13.72
CA GLY A 315 -5.29 -11.91 -14.62
C GLY A 315 -6.07 -10.62 -14.45
N LYS A 316 -7.15 -10.48 -15.23
CA LYS A 316 -8.08 -9.35 -15.12
C LYS A 316 -8.91 -9.49 -13.84
N PHE A 317 -8.98 -8.42 -13.05
CA PHE A 317 -9.71 -8.44 -11.79
C PHE A 317 -11.21 -8.64 -12.00
N SER A 318 -11.76 -9.70 -11.40
CA SER A 318 -13.20 -10.00 -11.35
C SER A 318 -13.77 -9.71 -9.96
N LEU A 319 -14.99 -9.18 -9.90
CA LEU A 319 -15.70 -8.91 -8.64
C LEU A 319 -16.64 -10.05 -8.21
N THR A 320 -16.76 -11.11 -9.00
CA THR A 320 -17.74 -12.18 -8.76
C THR A 320 -17.58 -12.80 -7.37
N GLU A 321 -16.38 -13.28 -7.03
CA GLU A 321 -16.15 -13.90 -5.72
C GLU A 321 -16.27 -12.87 -4.59
N THR A 322 -15.81 -11.65 -4.81
CA THR A 322 -15.99 -10.54 -3.86
C THR A 322 -17.46 -10.31 -3.51
N PHE A 323 -18.37 -10.35 -4.48
CA PHE A 323 -19.80 -10.19 -4.21
C PHE A 323 -20.37 -11.35 -3.41
N ASN A 324 -19.90 -12.58 -3.64
CA ASN A 324 -20.29 -13.74 -2.81
C ASN A 324 -19.81 -13.54 -1.37
N LYS A 325 -18.54 -13.16 -1.16
CA LYS A 325 -18.01 -12.90 0.19
C LYS A 325 -18.74 -11.75 0.91
N LEU A 326 -19.14 -10.71 0.19
CA LEU A 326 -19.96 -9.62 0.74
C LEU A 326 -21.38 -10.07 1.12
N ASN A 327 -21.98 -10.94 0.33
CA ASN A 327 -23.27 -11.57 0.64
C ASN A 327 -23.15 -12.43 1.90
N ASP A 328 -22.15 -13.32 1.96
CA ASP A 328 -21.87 -14.18 3.13
C ASP A 328 -21.66 -13.34 4.40
N LYS A 329 -20.84 -12.28 4.31
CA LYS A 329 -20.58 -11.35 5.41
C LYS A 329 -21.86 -10.64 5.90
N SER A 330 -22.82 -10.40 5.02
CA SER A 330 -24.09 -9.75 5.37
C SER A 330 -25.17 -10.73 5.84
N GLY A 331 -25.01 -12.03 5.58
CA GLY A 331 -26.09 -13.02 5.73
C GLY A 331 -27.22 -12.87 4.71
N ILE A 332 -27.03 -12.08 3.63
CA ILE A 332 -28.04 -11.77 2.62
C ILE A 332 -27.61 -12.31 1.26
N ASN A 333 -28.46 -13.14 0.66
CA ASN A 333 -28.24 -13.65 -0.70
C ASN A 333 -28.84 -12.70 -1.75
N ASP A 334 -28.12 -11.61 -2.07
CA ASP A 334 -28.51 -10.68 -3.13
C ASP A 334 -27.84 -11.02 -4.47
N LYS A 335 -28.65 -11.29 -5.49
CA LYS A 335 -28.19 -11.55 -6.86
C LYS A 335 -27.94 -10.26 -7.67
N SER A 336 -28.29 -9.09 -7.13
CA SER A 336 -28.07 -7.82 -7.82
C SER A 336 -26.58 -7.55 -8.02
N LYS A 337 -26.27 -6.84 -9.12
CA LYS A 337 -24.93 -6.31 -9.40
C LYS A 337 -24.78 -4.86 -8.92
N ASN A 338 -25.67 -4.39 -8.04
CA ASN A 338 -25.64 -3.03 -7.54
C ASN A 338 -24.63 -2.92 -6.40
N TYR A 339 -23.60 -2.11 -6.59
CA TYR A 339 -22.61 -1.79 -5.57
C TYR A 339 -22.17 -0.34 -5.68
N THR A 340 -21.62 0.20 -4.61
CA THR A 340 -21.02 1.53 -4.57
C THR A 340 -19.53 1.41 -4.28
N LEU A 341 -18.71 2.15 -5.03
CA LEU A 341 -17.29 2.26 -4.77
C LEU A 341 -16.99 3.46 -3.90
N PHE A 342 -16.00 3.30 -3.03
CA PHE A 342 -15.48 4.37 -2.19
C PHE A 342 -13.97 4.46 -2.40
N GLU A 343 -13.43 5.64 -2.66
CA GLU A 343 -11.99 5.85 -2.49
C GLU A 343 -11.68 6.07 -1.01
N SER A 344 -10.44 5.81 -0.62
CA SER A 344 -10.02 5.93 0.76
C SER A 344 -8.83 6.86 0.95
N LYS A 345 -8.80 7.53 2.09
CA LYS A 345 -7.60 8.07 2.72
C LYS A 345 -7.43 7.41 4.07
N VAL A 346 -6.20 7.15 4.47
CA VAL A 346 -5.89 6.43 5.71
C VAL A 346 -4.94 7.27 6.55
N PHE A 347 -5.18 7.37 7.85
CA PHE A 347 -4.25 7.98 8.79
C PHE A 347 -3.90 6.99 9.89
N HIS A 348 -2.65 7.02 10.31
CA HIS A 348 -2.04 5.98 11.13
C HIS A 348 -1.49 6.60 12.40
N TYR A 349 -1.87 6.01 13.53
CA TYR A 349 -1.59 6.56 14.84
C TYR A 349 -1.09 5.46 15.79
N LYS A 350 -0.22 5.87 16.72
CA LYS A 350 0.11 5.08 17.91
C LYS A 350 -0.95 5.33 18.98
N ILE A 351 -1.21 4.32 19.81
CA ILE A 351 -2.13 4.41 20.97
C ILE A 351 -1.41 5.04 22.16
#